data_AF-A0A1I7J345-F1
#
_entry.id   AF-A0A1I7J345-F1
#
_cell.length_a   1.000
_cell.length_b   1.000
_cell.length_c   1.000
_cell.angle_alpha   90.00
_cell.angle_beta   90.00
_cell.angle_gamma   90.00
#
_symmetry.space_group_name_H-M   'P 1'
#
loop_
_entity.id
_entity.type
_entity.pdbx_description
1 polymer ?
#
loop_
_entity_poly.entity_id
_entity_poly.type
_entity_poly.pdbx_seq_one_letter_code
_entity_poly.pdbx_strand_id
1 'polypeptide(L)'
;MLREAWYAVALTEEVRPGPCRVTVHGQEPFLTFTPADEETTWIFGMCLRNFAHDAALMDEHHLSHTLHVLEEDQRIVESLRPRRAPFQMQDEVHVPSDGPMLRYRHMLRRALGRGPRGSGDTTSR
;
A
#
# COMPACT_ATOMS: atom_id res chain seq x y z
N MET A 1 15.61 8.82 -16.28
CA MET A 1 15.92 7.48 -15.75
C MET A 1 15.55 7.51 -14.27
N LEU A 2 14.29 7.24 -13.94
CA LEU A 2 13.82 7.23 -12.54
C LEU A 2 14.11 5.85 -11.97
N ARG A 3 15.26 5.72 -11.30
CA ARG A 3 15.55 4.61 -10.39
C ARG A 3 15.10 5.07 -9.00
N GLU A 4 14.45 4.19 -8.24
CA GLU A 4 14.05 4.40 -6.83
C GLU A 4 12.72 5.14 -6.56
N ALA A 5 11.65 4.82 -7.30
CA ALA A 5 10.30 5.10 -6.80
C ALA A 5 9.93 4.03 -5.74
N TRP A 6 9.98 4.40 -4.47
CA TRP A 6 9.58 3.56 -3.35
C TRP A 6 8.22 4.03 -2.82
N TYR A 7 7.28 3.11 -2.64
CA TYR A 7 6.13 3.37 -1.77
C TYR A 7 6.59 3.22 -0.33
N ALA A 8 6.43 4.30 0.43
CA ALA A 8 6.64 4.35 1.87
C ALA A 8 5.79 3.31 2.60
N VAL A 9 6.37 2.18 2.97
CA VAL A 9 5.79 1.32 4.00
C VAL A 9 6.32 1.83 5.33
N ALA A 10 5.55 2.70 5.99
CA ALA A 10 5.81 3.01 7.39
C ALA A 10 5.69 1.71 8.21
N LEU A 11 6.82 1.19 8.68
CA LEU A 11 6.86 0.06 9.59
C LEU A 11 6.49 0.55 10.99
N THR A 12 5.27 0.26 11.42
CA THR A 12 4.92 0.25 12.84
C THR A 12 4.90 -1.20 13.32
N GLU A 13 5.59 -1.48 14.42
CA GLU A 13 5.53 -2.80 15.06
C GLU A 13 4.22 -3.01 15.84
N GLU A 14 3.41 -1.96 15.98
CA GLU A 14 2.12 -1.97 16.68
C GLU A 14 0.99 -1.47 15.79
N VAL A 15 -0.08 -2.26 15.70
CA VAL A 15 -1.38 -1.83 15.14
C VAL A 15 -2.18 -1.18 16.28
N ARG A 16 -2.55 0.09 16.13
CA ARG A 16 -3.32 0.83 17.14
C ARG A 16 -4.72 1.17 16.61
N PRO A 17 -5.77 1.11 17.45
CA PRO A 17 -7.16 1.39 17.06
C PRO A 17 -7.49 2.87 16.84
N GLY A 18 -6.50 3.78 16.99
CA GLY A 18 -6.68 5.21 16.78
C GLY A 18 -5.46 5.83 16.08
N PRO A 19 -5.59 7.08 15.57
CA PRO A 19 -4.50 7.78 14.91
C PRO A 19 -3.25 7.81 15.80
N CYS A 20 -2.09 7.43 15.25
CA CYS A 20 -0.83 7.50 15.96
C CYS A 20 0.17 8.36 15.19
N ARG A 21 1.07 9.02 15.94
CA ARG A 21 2.12 9.86 15.35
C ARG A 21 3.22 8.96 14.81
N VAL A 22 3.33 8.88 13.49
CA VAL A 22 4.43 8.19 12.79
C VAL A 22 5.53 9.21 12.49
N THR A 23 6.78 8.87 12.79
CA THR A 23 7.94 9.68 12.37
C THR A 23 8.47 9.08 11.07
N VAL A 24 8.23 9.76 9.95
CA VAL A 24 8.74 9.36 8.64
C VAL A 24 9.97 10.21 8.31
N HIS A 25 11.10 9.54 8.09
CA HIS A 25 12.40 10.18 7.90
C HIS A 25 12.54 10.77 6.49
N GLY A 26 12.01 11.98 6.31
CA GLY A 26 12.18 12.75 5.07
C GLY A 26 11.15 12.37 4.01
N GLN A 27 10.33 13.35 3.67
CA GLN A 27 9.28 13.35 2.63
C GLN A 27 8.76 12.01 2.13
N GLU A 28 7.60 11.59 2.64
CA GLU A 28 6.79 10.61 1.93
C GLU A 28 5.29 10.92 2.12
N PRO A 29 4.46 10.81 1.06
CA PRO A 29 3.02 10.88 1.21
C PRO A 29 2.55 9.68 2.04
N PHE A 30 1.84 9.94 3.14
CA PHE A 30 1.11 8.90 3.84
C PHE A 30 -0.21 8.68 3.09
N LEU A 31 -0.39 7.49 2.51
CA LEU A 31 -1.65 7.06 1.89
C LEU A 31 -2.18 5.84 2.64
N THR A 32 -3.46 5.88 2.99
CA THR A 32 -4.18 4.71 3.51
C THR A 32 -5.41 4.42 2.66
N PHE A 33 -5.66 3.13 2.45
CA PHE A 33 -6.73 2.60 1.63
C PHE A 33 -7.71 1.87 2.54
N THR A 34 -8.90 2.44 2.70
CA THR A 34 -9.94 1.91 3.59
C THR A 34 -11.09 1.37 2.73
N PRO A 35 -11.39 0.06 2.77
CA PRO A 35 -12.55 -0.48 2.07
C PRO A 35 -13.83 0.21 2.55
N ALA A 36 -14.59 0.80 1.63
CA ALA A 36 -15.92 1.33 1.92
C ALA A 36 -16.97 0.23 1.74
N ASP A 37 -16.81 -0.57 0.69
CA ASP A 37 -17.59 -1.76 0.40
C ASP A 37 -16.72 -2.76 -0.42
N GLU A 38 -17.35 -3.76 -1.05
CA GLU A 38 -16.62 -4.78 -1.83
C GLU A 38 -15.93 -4.25 -3.10
N GLU A 39 -16.41 -3.14 -3.67
CA GLU A 39 -15.96 -2.61 -4.97
C GLU A 39 -15.43 -1.17 -4.85
N THR A 40 -15.61 -0.51 -3.71
CA THR A 40 -15.22 0.88 -3.46
C THR A 40 -14.22 0.98 -2.31
N THR A 41 -13.17 1.78 -2.50
CA THR A 41 -12.15 2.08 -1.48
C THR A 41 -12.01 3.59 -1.31
N TRP A 42 -11.99 4.06 -0.06
CA TRP A 42 -11.62 5.43 0.25
C TRP A 42 -10.11 5.54 0.41
N ILE A 43 -9.52 6.55 -0.24
CA ILE A 43 -8.11 6.87 -0.13
C ILE A 43 -7.98 8.13 0.72
N PHE A 44 -7.27 8.01 1.83
CA PHE A 44 -6.92 9.17 2.66
C PHE A 44 -5.42 9.43 2.53
N GLY A 45 -5.07 10.67 2.19
CA GLY A 45 -3.70 11.07 1.91
C GLY A 45 -3.25 12.26 2.74
N MET A 46 -1.97 12.25 3.13
CA MET A 46 -1.28 13.40 3.72
C MET A 46 0.09 13.56 3.08
N CYS A 47 0.34 14.73 2.47
CA CYS A 47 1.65 15.09 1.95
C CYS A 47 2.43 15.84 3.03
N LEU A 48 3.61 15.33 3.39
CA LEU A 48 4.46 15.92 4.42
C LEU A 48 5.76 16.44 3.78
N ARG A 49 6.19 17.64 4.18
CA ARG A 49 7.51 18.16 3.78
C ARG A 49 8.34 18.64 4.95
N ASN A 50 9.65 18.42 4.82
CA ASN A 50 10.68 18.85 5.77
C ASN A 50 11.63 19.90 5.18
N PHE A 51 11.26 20.51 4.05
CA PHE A 51 12.00 21.59 3.39
C PHE A 51 11.02 22.65 2.88
N ALA A 52 11.52 23.82 2.45
CA ALA A 52 10.73 24.93 1.90
C ALA A 52 9.45 25.20 2.70
N HIS A 53 9.60 25.29 4.03
CA HIS A 53 8.50 25.47 4.97
C HIS A 53 7.67 26.72 4.66
N ASP A 54 8.34 27.79 4.22
CA ASP A 54 7.71 29.09 3.94
C ASP A 54 7.20 29.23 2.49
N ALA A 55 7.36 28.21 1.66
CA ALA A 55 6.93 28.25 0.25
C ALA A 55 5.51 27.70 0.10
N ALA A 56 4.49 28.54 0.32
CA ALA A 56 3.09 28.14 0.22
C ALA A 56 2.71 27.54 -1.16
N LEU A 57 3.34 28.01 -2.25
CA LEU A 57 3.12 27.46 -3.60
C LEU A 57 3.56 25.98 -3.71
N MET A 58 4.46 25.51 -2.84
CA MET A 58 4.86 24.11 -2.83
C MET A 58 3.74 23.21 -2.31
N ASP A 59 2.88 23.64 -1.38
CA ASP A 59 1.74 22.83 -0.92
C ASP A 59 0.83 22.47 -2.10
N GLU A 60 0.40 23.49 -2.83
CA GLU A 60 -0.53 23.36 -3.95
C GLU A 60 0.06 22.51 -5.07
N HIS A 61 1.34 22.74 -5.40
CA HIS A 61 2.02 21.96 -6.42
C HIS A 61 2.09 20.47 -6.07
N HIS A 62 2.49 20.12 -4.84
CA HIS A 62 2.59 18.71 -4.42
C HIS A 62 1.22 18.04 -4.33
N LEU A 63 0.20 18.76 -3.84
CA LEU A 63 -1.16 18.25 -3.81
C LEU A 63 -1.69 17.99 -5.22
N SER A 64 -1.55 18.96 -6.13
CA SER A 64 -1.99 18.85 -7.52
C SER A 64 -1.30 17.68 -8.24
N HIS A 65 0.02 17.55 -8.07
CA HIS A 65 0.77 16.44 -8.65
C HIS A 65 0.34 15.08 -8.08
N THR A 66 0.14 14.99 -6.76
CA THR A 66 -0.31 13.74 -6.12
C THR A 66 -1.69 13.32 -6.59
N LEU A 67 -2.64 14.27 -6.70
CA LEU A 67 -3.98 14.00 -7.22
C LEU A 67 -3.93 13.55 -8.68
N HIS A 68 -3.07 14.18 -9.49
CA HIS A 68 -2.88 13.78 -10.88
C HIS A 68 -2.40 12.32 -11.01
N VAL A 69 -1.38 11.92 -10.25
CA VAL A 69 -0.88 10.54 -10.24
C VAL A 69 -1.95 9.56 -9.74
N LEU A 70 -2.72 9.93 -8.70
CA LEU A 70 -3.82 9.09 -8.20
C LEU A 70 -4.93 8.89 -9.25
N GLU A 71 -5.24 9.91 -10.06
CA GLU A 71 -6.19 9.78 -11.17
C GLU A 71 -5.66 8.85 -12.27
N GLU A 72 -4.35 8.88 -12.56
CA GLU A 72 -3.71 7.97 -13.49
C GLU A 72 -3.76 6.53 -12.99
N ASP A 73 -3.37 6.31 -11.73
CA ASP A 73 -3.41 5.00 -11.06
C ASP A 73 -4.84 4.43 -11.01
N GLN A 74 -5.84 5.26 -10.71
CA GLN A 74 -7.25 4.86 -10.68
C GLN A 74 -7.67 4.25 -12.02
N ARG A 75 -7.34 4.92 -13.14
CA ARG A 75 -7.68 4.43 -14.49
C ARG A 75 -7.07 3.07 -14.76
N ILE A 76 -5.83 2.85 -14.34
CA ILE A 76 -5.15 1.55 -14.50
C ILE A 76 -5.85 0.49 -13.66
N VAL A 77 -6.03 0.72 -12.35
CA VAL A 77 -6.62 -0.25 -11.42
C VAL A 77 -8.03 -0.66 -11.85
N GLU A 78 -8.89 0.29 -12.23
CA GLU A 78 -10.27 0.00 -12.64
C GLU A 78 -10.34 -0.75 -13.99
N SER A 79 -9.32 -0.62 -14.83
CA SER A 79 -9.22 -1.32 -16.11
C SER A 79 -8.74 -2.77 -16.00
N LEU A 80 -8.12 -3.17 -14.88
CA LEU A 80 -7.53 -4.50 -14.71
C LEU A 80 -8.56 -5.62 -14.84
N ARG A 81 -8.17 -6.71 -15.50
CA ARG A 81 -8.99 -7.93 -15.65
C ARG A 81 -8.14 -9.16 -15.28
N PRO A 82 -8.64 -10.05 -14.39
CA PRO A 82 -9.90 -9.96 -13.64
C PRO A 82 -9.92 -8.76 -12.67
N ARG A 83 -11.11 -8.20 -12.37
CA ARG A 83 -11.26 -7.04 -11.46
C ARG A 83 -10.78 -7.33 -10.04
N ARG A 84 -10.87 -8.59 -9.60
CA ARG A 84 -10.35 -9.06 -8.32
C ARG A 84 -9.09 -9.86 -8.58
N ALA A 85 -8.00 -9.49 -7.91
CA ALA A 85 -6.76 -10.24 -7.96
C ALA A 85 -7.01 -11.69 -7.51
N PRO A 86 -6.42 -12.69 -8.19
CA PRO A 86 -6.52 -14.09 -7.79
C PRO A 86 -6.21 -14.32 -6.31
N PHE A 87 -6.95 -15.24 -5.68
CA PHE A 87 -6.70 -15.56 -4.28
C PHE A 87 -5.34 -16.26 -4.09
N GLN A 88 -4.90 -17.05 -5.07
CA GLN A 88 -3.63 -17.73 -5.04
C GLN A 88 -2.61 -16.95 -5.87
N MET A 89 -1.46 -16.63 -5.28
CA MET A 89 -0.46 -15.77 -5.95
C MET A 89 0.16 -16.46 -7.17
N GLN A 90 0.23 -17.80 -7.19
CA GLN A 90 0.71 -18.58 -8.33
C GLN A 90 -0.18 -18.50 -9.57
N ASP A 91 -1.40 -17.97 -9.45
CA ASP A 91 -2.33 -17.77 -10.56
C ASP A 91 -2.03 -16.47 -11.34
N GLU A 92 -1.03 -15.68 -10.89
CA GLU A 92 -0.57 -14.44 -11.51
C GLU A 92 0.83 -14.62 -12.08
N VAL A 93 1.12 -13.93 -13.20
CA VAL A 93 2.48 -13.85 -13.76
C VAL A 93 3.21 -12.69 -13.10
N HIS A 94 4.31 -12.99 -12.41
CA HIS A 94 5.10 -11.99 -11.68
C HIS A 94 6.35 -11.57 -12.44
N VAL A 95 6.73 -10.32 -12.23
CA VAL A 95 8.03 -9.76 -12.63
C VAL A 95 8.85 -9.41 -11.37
N PRO A 96 10.17 -9.21 -11.48
CA PRO A 96 11.02 -8.95 -10.31
C PRO A 96 10.59 -7.76 -9.43
N SER A 97 9.92 -6.75 -10.01
CA SER A 97 9.40 -5.59 -9.27
C SER A 97 8.23 -5.90 -8.35
N ASP A 98 7.57 -7.05 -8.49
CA ASP A 98 6.39 -7.42 -7.69
C ASP A 98 6.72 -7.90 -6.27
N GLY A 99 8.01 -8.04 -5.95
CA GLY A 99 8.50 -8.54 -4.66
C GLY A 99 7.84 -7.87 -3.43
N PRO A 100 7.77 -6.53 -3.35
CA PRO A 100 7.10 -5.84 -2.25
C PRO A 100 5.61 -6.17 -2.13
N MET A 101 4.88 -6.17 -3.25
CA MET A 101 3.44 -6.51 -3.28
C MET A 101 3.20 -7.94 -2.79
N LEU A 102 4.00 -8.90 -3.28
CA LEU A 102 3.91 -10.31 -2.86
C LEU A 102 4.19 -10.46 -1.36
N ARG A 103 5.21 -9.77 -0.84
CA ARG A 103 5.53 -9.76 0.59
C ARG A 103 4.37 -9.21 1.42
N TYR A 104 3.78 -8.09 0.99
CA TYR A 104 2.62 -7.50 1.65
C TYR A 104 1.43 -8.48 1.67
N ARG A 105 1.10 -9.12 0.55
CA ARG A 105 -0.01 -10.10 0.48
C ARG A 105 0.23 -11.29 1.42
N HIS A 106 1.46 -11.74 1.58
CA HIS A 106 1.79 -12.79 2.56
C HIS A 106 1.58 -12.33 4.00
N MET A 107 1.99 -11.11 4.33
CA MET A 107 1.76 -10.51 5.65
C MET A 107 0.26 -10.36 5.95
N LEU A 108 -0.51 -9.84 5.00
CA LEU A 108 -1.96 -9.70 5.11
C LEU A 108 -2.65 -11.05 5.34
N ARG A 109 -2.27 -12.08 4.57
CA ARG A 109 -2.81 -13.45 4.76
C ARG A 109 -2.54 -13.99 6.15
N ARG A 110 -1.32 -13.79 6.68
CA ARG A 110 -0.98 -14.19 8.04
C ARG A 110 -1.82 -13.46 9.08
N ALA A 111 -1.96 -12.14 8.95
CA ALA A 111 -2.76 -11.32 9.86
C ALA A 111 -4.24 -11.73 9.89
N LEU A 112 -4.79 -12.13 8.74
CA LEU A 112 -6.17 -12.62 8.61
C LEU A 112 -6.36 -14.08 9.09
N GLY A 113 -5.33 -14.75 9.62
CA GLY A 113 -5.38 -16.17 9.98
C GLY A 113 -5.50 -17.10 8.76
N ARG A 114 -5.21 -16.60 7.55
CA ARG A 114 -5.27 -17.30 6.26
C ARG A 114 -3.88 -17.59 5.68
N GLY A 115 -2.88 -17.73 6.56
CA GLY A 115 -1.53 -18.16 6.20
C GLY A 115 -1.54 -19.52 5.51
N PRO A 116 -0.41 -19.96 4.93
CA PRO A 116 -0.30 -21.32 4.40
C PRO A 116 -0.74 -22.29 5.51
N ARG A 117 -1.72 -23.16 5.23
CA ARG A 117 -2.04 -24.25 6.15
C ARG A 117 -0.77 -25.07 6.28
N GLY A 118 -0.14 -25.00 7.45
CA GLY A 118 0.89 -25.95 7.81
C GLY A 118 0.32 -27.34 7.60
N SER A 119 1.07 -28.16 6.88
CA SER A 119 0.97 -29.61 6.84
C SER A 119 0.63 -30.17 8.23
N GLY A 120 -0.22 -31.19 8.24
CA GLY A 120 -0.83 -31.80 9.42
C GLY A 120 0.07 -31.87 10.65
N ASP A 121 -0.55 -31.55 11.78
CA ASP A 121 -0.15 -32.06 13.08
C ASP A 121 -0.13 -33.59 13.00
N THR A 122 1.03 -34.14 12.68
CA THR A 122 1.34 -35.56 12.81
C THR A 122 2.04 -35.72 14.14
N THR A 123 1.28 -35.51 15.22
CA THR A 123 1.70 -35.95 16.55
C THR A 123 0.60 -36.80 17.16
N SER A 124 0.38 -37.95 16.54
CA SER A 124 -0.15 -39.13 17.23
C SER A 124 0.96 -40.18 17.23
N ARG A 125 1.67 -40.27 18.35
CA ARG A 125 2.29 -41.46 18.91
C ARG A 125 2.85 -41.14 20.29
#